data_AF-A0AAN1LAN6-F1
#
_entry.id   AF-A0AAN1LAN6-F1
#
_cell.length_a   1.000
_cell.length_b   1.000
_cell.length_c   1.000
_cell.angle_alpha   90.00
_cell.angle_beta   90.00
_cell.angle_gamma   90.00
#
_symmetry.space_group_name_H-M   'P 1'
#
loop_
_entity.id
_entity.type
_entity.pdbx_description
1 polymer ?
#
loop_
_entity_poly.entity_id
_entity_poly.type
_entity_poly.pdbx_seq_one_letter_code
_entity_poly.pdbx_strand_id
1 'polypeptide(L)'
;MASLKSQIEQTQQRLRDLQAKERKQKRKDETRRLILYGAAALALLDDFEGDQRNRFLTRLNSKITCSADRGFLGLKKLSNSSD
;
A
#
# COMPACT_ATOMS: atom_id res chain seq x y z
N MET A 1 23.24 -41.70 2.95
CA MET A 1 22.23 -40.93 2.17
C MET A 1 21.32 -40.04 3.01
N ALA A 2 20.94 -40.41 4.24
CA ALA A 2 20.08 -39.58 5.11
C ALA A 2 20.66 -38.19 5.47
N SER A 3 21.98 -38.09 5.64
CA SER A 3 22.68 -36.82 5.94
C SER A 3 22.52 -35.76 4.84
N LEU A 4 22.67 -36.15 3.57
CA LEU A 4 22.48 -35.26 2.42
C LEU A 4 21.04 -34.74 2.31
N LYS A 5 20.06 -35.62 2.53
CA LYS A 5 18.64 -35.22 2.54
C LYS A 5 18.35 -34.20 3.63
N SER A 6 18.88 -34.42 4.84
CA SER A 6 18.74 -33.49 5.96
C SER A 6 19.40 -32.12 5.66
N GLN A 7 20.58 -32.11 5.05
CA GLN A 7 21.25 -30.86 4.64
C GLN A 7 20.45 -30.09 3.58
N ILE A 8 19.85 -30.80 2.61
CA ILE A 8 18.98 -30.19 1.60
C ILE A 8 17.74 -29.58 2.27
N GLU A 9 17.07 -30.31 3.17
CA GLU A 9 15.89 -29.82 3.89
C GLU A 9 16.21 -28.58 4.75
N GLN A 10 17.33 -28.59 5.47
CA GLN A 10 17.79 -27.42 6.25
C GLN A 10 18.07 -26.21 5.36
N THR A 11 18.71 -26.43 4.21
CA THR A 11 19.03 -25.36 3.26
C THR A 11 17.76 -24.77 2.65
N GLN A 12 16.80 -25.61 2.27
CA GLN A 12 15.50 -25.18 1.78
C GLN A 12 14.71 -24.39 2.84
N GLN A 13 14.77 -24.81 4.10
CA GLN A 13 14.13 -24.07 5.18
C GLN A 13 14.75 -22.69 5.37
N ARG A 14 16.09 -22.60 5.40
CA ARG A 14 16.80 -21.32 5.46
C ARG A 14 16.43 -20.40 4.30
N LEU A 15 16.31 -20.95 3.08
CA LEU A 15 15.88 -20.18 1.92
C LEU A 15 14.45 -19.62 2.11
N ARG A 16 13.51 -20.44 2.58
CA ARG A 16 12.14 -19.99 2.87
C ARG A 16 12.11 -18.87 3.92
N ASP A 17 12.91 -19.00 4.97
CA ASP A 17 12.99 -17.99 6.04
C ASP A 17 13.57 -16.67 5.52
N LEU A 18 14.61 -16.72 4.68
CA LEU A 18 15.19 -15.53 4.05
C LEU A 18 14.18 -14.86 3.10
N GLN A 19 13.47 -15.63 2.28
CA GLN A 19 12.41 -15.11 1.42
C GLN A 19 11.27 -14.46 2.22
N ALA A 20 10.88 -15.06 3.35
CA ALA A 20 9.88 -14.48 4.24
C ALA A 20 10.34 -13.14 4.84
N LYS A 21 11.62 -13.06 5.26
CA LYS A 21 12.23 -11.81 5.75
C LYS A 21 12.26 -10.73 4.67
N GLU A 22 12.67 -11.09 3.46
CA GLU A 22 12.71 -10.18 2.32
C GLU A 22 11.31 -9.63 1.99
N ARG A 23 10.30 -10.52 1.90
CA ARG A 23 8.90 -10.11 1.68
C ARG A 23 8.39 -9.19 2.78
N LYS A 24 8.73 -9.46 4.03
CA LYS A 24 8.39 -8.61 5.17
C LYS A 24 9.03 -7.23 5.04
N GLN A 25 10.30 -7.18 4.64
CA GLN A 25 11.00 -5.91 4.42
C GLN A 25 10.37 -5.11 3.26
N LYS A 26 10.11 -5.76 2.12
CA LYS A 26 9.42 -5.14 0.98
C LYS A 26 8.07 -4.55 1.36
N ARG A 27 7.27 -5.25 2.18
CA ARG A 27 5.99 -4.72 2.69
C ARG A 27 6.19 -3.49 3.58
N LYS A 28 7.18 -3.51 4.48
CA LYS A 28 7.49 -2.35 5.33
C LYS A 28 7.93 -1.14 4.50
N ASP A 29 8.78 -1.35 3.52
CA ASP A 29 9.29 -0.29 2.66
C ASP A 29 8.17 0.30 1.80
N GLU A 30 7.28 -0.55 1.27
CA GLU A 30 6.11 -0.10 0.53
C GLU A 30 5.13 0.67 1.42
N THR A 31 4.81 0.17 2.62
CA THR A 31 4.00 0.91 3.59
C THR A 31 4.63 2.26 3.90
N ARG A 32 5.95 2.31 4.14
CA ARG A 32 6.65 3.57 4.41
C ARG A 32 6.56 4.53 3.22
N ARG A 33 6.76 4.03 2.01
CA ARG A 33 6.62 4.81 0.76
C ARG A 33 5.23 5.43 0.67
N LEU A 34 4.18 4.65 0.86
CA LEU A 34 2.79 5.10 0.80
C LEU A 34 2.49 6.17 1.86
N ILE A 35 2.97 5.99 3.09
CA ILE A 35 2.79 6.98 4.17
C ILE A 35 3.49 8.30 3.81
N LEU A 36 4.75 8.25 3.35
CA LEU A 36 5.51 9.45 3.02
C LEU A 36 4.87 10.24 1.87
N TYR A 37 4.53 9.57 0.78
CA TYR A 37 3.88 10.23 -0.36
C TYR A 37 2.45 10.67 -0.05
N GLY A 38 1.71 9.92 0.76
CA GLY A 38 0.39 10.32 1.24
C GLY A 38 0.45 11.60 2.08
N ALA A 39 1.38 11.66 3.04
CA ALA A 39 1.61 12.85 3.85
C ALA A 39 2.06 14.05 3.00
N ALA A 40 2.97 13.84 2.03
CA ALA A 40 3.40 14.90 1.11
C ALA A 40 2.25 15.43 0.24
N ALA A 41 1.36 14.55 -0.25
CA ALA A 41 0.19 14.96 -1.01
C ALA A 41 -0.82 15.77 -0.17
N LEU A 42 -0.94 15.46 1.12
CA LEU A 42 -1.76 16.23 2.06
C LEU A 42 -1.13 17.60 2.39
N ALA A 43 0.20 17.66 2.55
CA ALA A 43 0.89 18.94 2.72
C ALA A 43 0.70 19.86 1.49
N LEU A 44 0.83 19.31 0.28
CA LEU A 44 0.59 20.07 -0.96
C LEU A 44 -0.84 20.63 -1.07
N LEU A 45 -1.82 19.96 -0.46
CA LEU A 45 -3.19 20.47 -0.43
C LEU A 45 -3.29 21.80 0.33
N ASP A 46 -2.50 21.96 1.39
CA ASP A 46 -2.49 23.17 2.22
C ASP A 46 -1.83 24.36 1.53
N ASP A 47 -0.97 24.10 0.54
CA ASP A 47 -0.38 25.12 -0.31
C ASP A 47 -1.30 25.56 -1.47
N PHE A 48 -2.37 24.82 -1.76
CA PHE A 48 -3.28 25.14 -2.86
C PHE A 48 -4.39 26.11 -2.45
N GLU A 49 -4.57 27.15 -3.27
CA GLU A 49 -5.63 28.14 -3.11
C GLU A 49 -6.75 27.95 -4.14
N GLY A 50 -7.95 28.42 -3.80
CA GLY A 50 -9.11 28.45 -4.69
C GLY A 50 -9.49 27.09 -5.29
N ASP A 51 -9.80 27.09 -6.58
CA ASP A 51 -10.30 25.90 -7.30
C ASP A 51 -9.25 24.78 -7.44
N GLN A 52 -7.96 25.11 -7.35
CA GLN A 52 -6.89 24.12 -7.45
C GLN A 52 -6.97 23.07 -6.34
N ARG A 53 -7.25 23.51 -5.10
CA ARG A 53 -7.43 22.61 -3.94
C ARG A 53 -8.56 21.62 -4.18
N ASN A 54 -9.70 22.10 -4.66
CA ASN A 54 -10.88 21.26 -4.93
C ASN A 54 -10.62 20.23 -6.04
N ARG A 55 -9.99 20.66 -7.14
CA ARG A 55 -9.63 19.77 -8.25
C ARG A 55 -8.63 18.70 -7.84
N PHE A 56 -7.63 19.07 -7.04
CA PHE A 56 -6.65 18.11 -6.53
C PHE A 56 -7.29 17.13 -5.55
N LEU A 57 -8.08 17.62 -4.59
CA LEU A 57 -8.76 16.77 -3.61
C LEU A 57 -9.73 15.79 -4.30
N THR A 58 -10.45 16.25 -5.33
CA THR A 58 -11.33 15.39 -6.14
C THR A 58 -10.54 14.27 -6.84
N ARG A 59 -9.37 14.58 -7.40
CA ARG A 59 -8.48 13.58 -8.01
C ARG A 59 -7.91 12.61 -6.97
N LEU A 60 -7.55 13.08 -5.77
CA LEU A 60 -7.08 12.21 -4.69
C LEU A 60 -8.19 11.25 -4.24
N ASN A 61 -9.39 11.78 -4.01
CA ASN A 61 -10.56 11.02 -3.57
C ASN A 61 -11.05 10.00 -4.61
N SER A 62 -10.80 10.22 -5.91
CA SER A 62 -11.14 9.24 -6.94
C SER A 62 -10.21 8.02 -6.95
N LYS A 63 -9.02 8.12 -6.34
CA LYS A 63 -8.08 7.00 -6.19
C LYS A 63 -8.36 6.13 -4.97
N ILE A 64 -9.22 6.57 -4.06
CA ILE A 64 -9.62 5.81 -2.87
C ILE A 64 -10.78 4.89 -3.26
N THR A 65 -10.49 3.62 -3.54
CA THR A 65 -11.49 2.67 -4.05
C THR A 65 -12.11 1.79 -2.96
N CYS A 66 -11.40 1.57 -1.86
CA CYS A 66 -11.85 0.76 -0.73
C CYS A 66 -13.08 1.40 -0.05
N SER A 67 -14.18 0.67 0.06
CA SER A 67 -15.44 1.19 0.62
C SER A 67 -15.33 1.59 2.09
N ALA A 68 -14.54 0.85 2.88
CA ALA A 68 -14.28 1.16 4.29
C ALA A 68 -13.52 2.50 4.42
N ASP A 69 -12.46 2.69 3.63
CA ASP A 69 -11.65 3.92 3.65
C ASP A 69 -12.46 5.12 3.14
N ARG A 70 -13.28 4.91 2.11
CA ARG A 70 -14.23 5.95 1.65
C ARG A 70 -15.21 6.33 2.75
N GLY A 71 -15.73 5.36 3.52
CA GLY A 71 -16.58 5.60 4.67
C GLY A 71 -15.88 6.39 5.77
N PHE A 72 -14.64 6.01 6.10
CA PHE A 72 -13.79 6.71 7.08
C PHE A 72 -13.56 8.18 6.68
N LEU A 73 -13.37 8.46 5.40
CA LEU A 73 -13.12 9.80 4.85
C LEU A 73 -14.40 10.58 4.49
N GLY A 74 -15.60 10.03 4.74
CA GLY A 74 -16.87 10.68 4.39
C GLY A 74 -17.14 10.79 2.88
N LEU A 75 -16.47 9.99 2.06
CA LEU A 75 -16.64 9.97 0.61
C LEU A 75 -17.85 9.14 0.19
N LYS A 76 -18.55 9.59 -0.86
CA LYS A 76 -19.66 8.83 -1.47
C LYS A 76 -19.17 7.44 -1.89
N LYS A 77 -19.96 6.38 -1.65
CA LYS A 77 -19.65 5.05 -2.19
C LYS A 77 -19.54 5.13 -3.72
N LEU A 78 -18.56 4.43 -4.28
CA LEU A 78 -18.52 4.25 -5.74
C LEU A 78 -19.69 3.34 -6.10
N SER A 79 -20.58 3.78 -6.97
CA SER A 79 -21.55 2.89 -7.58
C SER A 79 -20.77 1.92 -8.46
N ASN A 80 -20.93 0.62 -8.23
CA ASN A 80 -20.52 -0.38 -9.20
C ASN A 80 -21.42 -0.21 -10.43
N SER A 81 -21.07 0.68 -11.34
CA SER A 81 -21.61 0.68 -12.70
C SER A 81 -20.86 -0.42 -13.46
N SER A 82 -21.36 -1.64 -13.32
CA SER A 82 -21.21 -2.65 -14.36
C SER A 82 -22.21 -2.28 -15.46
N ASP A 83 -21.70 -1.60 -16.49
CA ASP A 83 -22.23 -1.66 -17.86
C ASP A 83 -21.21 -2.43 -18.71
#